data_AF-A0AAE8SWG4-F1
#
_entry.id   AF-A0AAE8SWG4-F1
#
_cell.length_a   1.000
_cell.length_b   1.000
_cell.length_c   1.000
_cell.angle_alpha   90.00
_cell.angle_beta   90.00
_cell.angle_gamma   90.00
#
_symmetry.space_group_name_H-M   'P 1'
#
loop_
_entity.id
_entity.type
_entity.pdbx_description
1 polymer ?
#
loop_
_entity_poly.entity_id
_entity_poly.type
_entity_poly.pdbx_seq_one_letter_code
_entity_poly.pdbx_strand_id
1 'polypeptide(L)'
;MAGEELEGASKKERLIEACRRNNTDLLTEIIEDCKSEEEVTALLNDTTTVLGNHLYHEAALAGNYEVIDMLLDQPNFECDPLTRREGDTPLHSAIRWINSEPPAQRPFGNALVEMMLEAGSSPRAKNKGGLTPVQLVDPANQGLRELIQKHEYASLNAGDFINADEAPLRHGAVMGAQQQQQQEDESDEDAEFSGSDEEERAEWERRRKARKG
;
A
#
# COMPACT_ATOMS: atom_id res chain seq x y z
N MET A 1 47.59 -19.67 -27.63
CA MET A 1 46.29 -18.96 -27.72
C MET A 1 45.77 -18.91 -26.30
N ALA A 2 45.81 -17.73 -25.68
CA ALA A 2 45.22 -17.53 -24.36
C ALA A 2 43.71 -17.70 -24.54
N GLY A 3 43.11 -18.61 -23.77
CA GLY A 3 41.66 -18.75 -23.74
C GLY A 3 41.09 -17.44 -23.24
N GLU A 4 40.32 -16.77 -24.09
CA GLU A 4 39.40 -15.74 -23.64
C GLU A 4 38.43 -16.45 -22.68
N GLU A 5 38.71 -16.36 -21.39
CA GLU A 5 37.72 -16.63 -20.35
C GLU A 5 36.60 -15.64 -20.61
N LEU A 6 35.56 -16.09 -21.33
CA LEU A 6 34.33 -15.35 -21.54
C LEU A 6 33.81 -15.00 -20.15
N GLU A 7 33.96 -13.74 -19.76
CA GLU A 7 33.44 -13.21 -18.50
C GLU A 7 31.93 -13.48 -18.50
N GLY A 8 31.50 -14.41 -17.64
CA GLY A 8 30.10 -14.83 -17.57
C GLY A 8 29.18 -13.65 -17.23
N ALA A 9 27.88 -13.79 -17.53
CA ALA A 9 26.89 -12.78 -17.18
C ALA A 9 26.95 -12.47 -15.67
N SER A 10 26.89 -11.18 -15.32
CA SER A 10 26.95 -10.76 -13.93
C SER A 10 25.75 -11.31 -13.13
N LYS A 11 25.89 -11.46 -11.81
CA LYS A 11 24.78 -11.93 -10.94
C LYS A 11 23.49 -11.12 -11.18
N LYS A 12 23.61 -9.80 -11.34
CA LYS A 12 22.48 -8.90 -11.62
C LYS A 12 21.78 -9.21 -12.94
N GLU A 13 22.54 -9.45 -14.02
CA GLU A 13 21.98 -9.80 -15.32
C GLU A 13 21.33 -11.17 -15.31
N ARG A 14 21.94 -12.13 -14.62
CA ARG A 14 21.37 -13.47 -14.43
C ARG A 14 20.05 -13.41 -13.66
N LEU A 15 19.94 -12.58 -12.63
CA LEU A 15 18.69 -12.35 -11.88
C LEU A 15 17.60 -11.74 -12.75
N ILE A 16 17.94 -10.72 -13.55
CA ILE A 16 16.99 -10.10 -14.49
C ILE A 16 16.48 -11.15 -15.48
N GLU A 17 17.37 -11.98 -16.01
CA GLU A 17 16.98 -13.03 -16.96
C GLU A 17 16.13 -14.13 -16.30
N ALA A 18 16.44 -14.50 -15.06
CA ALA A 18 15.61 -15.41 -14.27
C ALA A 18 14.18 -14.87 -14.11
N CYS A 19 14.06 -13.59 -13.76
CA CYS A 19 12.78 -12.90 -13.61
C CYS A 19 12.00 -12.78 -14.91
N ARG A 20 12.66 -12.63 -16.07
CA ARG A 20 12.01 -12.54 -17.38
C ARG A 20 11.49 -13.88 -17.89
N ARG A 21 12.20 -14.97 -17.57
CA ARG A 21 11.91 -16.31 -18.09
C ARG A 21 11.18 -17.21 -17.12
N ASN A 22 10.78 -16.69 -15.96
CA ASN A 22 10.20 -17.47 -14.88
C ASN A 22 11.12 -18.64 -14.44
N ASN A 23 12.43 -18.42 -14.43
CA ASN A 23 13.41 -19.46 -14.10
C ASN A 23 13.73 -19.42 -12.61
N THR A 24 12.94 -20.15 -11.82
CA THR A 24 13.10 -20.26 -10.37
C THR A 24 14.37 -20.99 -9.96
N ASP A 25 14.81 -21.99 -10.73
CA ASP A 25 16.05 -22.73 -10.44
C ASP A 25 17.27 -21.79 -10.49
N LEU A 26 17.35 -20.94 -11.52
CA LEU A 26 18.43 -19.96 -11.64
C LEU A 26 18.35 -18.89 -10.54
N LEU A 27 17.15 -18.48 -10.14
CA LEU A 27 16.96 -17.53 -9.05
C LEU A 27 17.49 -18.12 -7.73
N THR A 28 17.08 -19.35 -7.40
CA THR A 28 17.55 -20.09 -6.22
C THR A 28 19.07 -20.24 -6.23
N GLU A 29 19.67 -20.66 -7.34
CA GLU A 29 21.13 -20.81 -7.46
C GLU A 29 21.86 -19.50 -7.11
N ILE A 30 21.36 -18.36 -7.57
CA ILE A 30 22.00 -17.06 -7.30
C ILE A 30 21.81 -16.64 -5.84
N ILE A 31 20.64 -16.91 -5.26
CA ILE A 31 20.35 -16.63 -3.84
C ILE A 31 21.25 -17.48 -2.94
N GLU A 32 21.41 -18.77 -3.23
CA GLU A 32 22.27 -19.69 -2.48
C GLU A 32 23.77 -19.35 -2.60
N ASP A 33 24.21 -18.71 -3.70
CA ASP A 33 25.58 -18.23 -3.89
C ASP A 33 25.87 -16.91 -3.14
N CYS A 34 24.89 -16.33 -2.45
CA CYS A 34 25.09 -15.18 -1.58
C CYS A 34 25.53 -15.62 -0.17
N LYS A 35 26.34 -14.80 0.50
CA LYS A 35 26.98 -15.18 1.77
C LYS A 35 26.13 -14.89 2.99
N SER A 36 25.16 -13.99 2.86
CA SER A 36 24.27 -13.59 3.95
C SER A 36 22.90 -13.13 3.43
N GLU A 37 21.90 -13.15 4.31
CA GLU A 37 20.53 -12.70 4.00
C GLU A 37 20.49 -11.20 3.65
N GLU A 38 21.38 -10.39 4.23
CA GLU A 38 21.49 -8.97 3.90
C GLU A 38 22.05 -8.76 2.49
N GLU A 39 22.98 -9.60 2.05
CA GLU A 39 23.51 -9.58 0.68
C GLU A 39 22.40 -9.94 -0.32
N VAL A 40 21.61 -10.98 -0.02
CA VAL A 40 20.44 -11.36 -0.84
C VAL A 40 19.45 -10.21 -0.93
N THR A 41 19.03 -9.66 0.20
CA THR A 41 18.06 -8.54 0.28
C THR A 41 18.54 -7.34 -0.53
N ALA A 42 19.79 -6.90 -0.31
CA ALA A 42 20.36 -5.77 -1.05
C ALA A 42 20.45 -6.07 -2.54
N LEU A 43 20.89 -7.28 -2.91
CA LEU A 43 21.01 -7.68 -4.30
C LEU A 43 19.65 -7.69 -5.01
N LEU A 44 18.60 -8.22 -4.39
CA LEU A 44 17.27 -8.29 -4.99
C LEU A 44 16.61 -6.91 -5.12
N ASN A 45 16.71 -6.07 -4.07
CA ASN A 45 16.08 -4.75 -4.06
C ASN A 45 16.82 -3.72 -4.95
N ASP A 46 18.16 -3.76 -4.97
CA ASP A 46 18.99 -2.79 -5.72
C ASP A 46 19.20 -3.17 -7.19
N THR A 47 18.90 -4.40 -7.57
CA THR A 47 19.05 -4.83 -8.97
C THR A 47 17.98 -4.18 -9.83
N THR A 48 18.44 -3.34 -10.75
CA THR A 48 17.59 -2.68 -11.74
C THR A 48 18.12 -2.90 -13.14
N THR A 49 17.21 -2.96 -14.11
CA THR A 49 17.56 -3.01 -15.53
C THR A 49 18.12 -1.68 -16.00
N VAL A 50 18.67 -1.65 -17.22
CA VAL A 50 19.10 -0.41 -17.88
C VAL A 50 17.98 0.63 -17.96
N LEU A 51 16.71 0.19 -18.06
CA LEU A 51 15.53 1.06 -18.08
C LEU A 51 15.11 1.53 -16.68
N GLY A 52 15.68 0.95 -15.63
CA GLY A 52 15.37 1.28 -14.24
C GLY A 52 14.13 0.58 -13.70
N ASN A 53 13.85 -0.61 -14.22
CA ASN A 53 12.86 -1.51 -13.66
C ASN A 53 13.54 -2.43 -12.65
N HIS A 54 12.89 -2.68 -11.51
CA HIS A 54 13.38 -3.67 -10.54
C HIS A 54 13.05 -5.08 -11.01
N LEU A 55 13.66 -6.09 -10.38
CA LEU A 55 13.37 -7.50 -10.64
C LEU A 55 11.86 -7.79 -10.57
N TYR A 56 11.20 -7.23 -9.57
CA TYR A 56 9.76 -7.40 -9.37
C TYR A 56 8.93 -6.86 -10.56
N HIS A 57 9.29 -5.70 -11.11
CA HIS A 57 8.63 -5.17 -12.32
C HIS A 57 8.84 -6.07 -13.52
N GLU A 58 10.05 -6.58 -13.74
CA GLU A 58 10.34 -7.45 -14.90
C GLU A 58 9.55 -8.76 -14.83
N ALA A 59 9.43 -9.35 -13.64
CA ALA A 59 8.61 -10.54 -13.44
C ALA A 59 7.11 -10.23 -13.61
N ALA A 60 6.63 -9.10 -13.07
CA ALA A 60 5.23 -8.67 -13.15
C ALA A 60 4.80 -8.31 -14.58
N LEU A 61 5.68 -7.69 -15.38
CA LEU A 61 5.44 -7.37 -16.80
C LEU A 61 5.27 -8.62 -17.67
N ALA A 62 5.79 -9.76 -17.23
CA ALA A 62 5.68 -11.05 -17.91
C ALA A 62 4.63 -11.99 -17.29
N GLY A 63 4.03 -11.62 -16.15
CA GLY A 63 3.10 -12.49 -15.42
C GLY A 63 3.74 -13.74 -14.83
N ASN A 64 5.03 -13.68 -14.49
CA ASN A 64 5.82 -14.82 -14.02
C ASN A 64 5.52 -15.10 -12.53
N TYR A 65 4.44 -15.84 -12.28
CA TYR A 65 3.88 -16.10 -10.95
C TYR A 65 4.89 -16.73 -9.99
N GLU A 66 5.57 -17.79 -10.42
CA GLU A 66 6.44 -18.60 -9.57
C GLU A 66 7.69 -17.84 -9.14
N VAL A 67 8.27 -17.01 -10.02
CA VAL A 67 9.38 -16.13 -9.62
C VAL A 67 8.89 -15.01 -8.70
N ILE A 68 7.70 -14.44 -8.93
CA ILE A 68 7.14 -13.42 -8.04
C ILE A 68 6.92 -13.99 -6.63
N ASP A 69 6.35 -15.19 -6.53
CA ASP A 69 6.16 -15.92 -5.27
C ASP A 69 7.48 -16.08 -4.52
N MET A 70 8.51 -16.60 -5.21
CA MET A 70 9.84 -16.80 -4.63
C MET A 70 10.52 -15.49 -4.19
N LEU A 71 10.30 -14.39 -4.93
CA LEU A 71 10.82 -13.07 -4.56
C LEU A 71 10.12 -12.53 -3.31
N LEU A 72 8.79 -12.67 -3.22
CA LEU A 72 7.99 -12.20 -2.09
C LEU A 72 8.24 -13.00 -0.81
N ASP A 73 8.65 -14.27 -0.93
CA ASP A 73 9.09 -15.10 0.19
C ASP A 73 10.43 -14.65 0.81
N GLN A 74 11.19 -13.79 0.13
CA GLN A 74 12.48 -13.33 0.66
C GLN A 74 12.29 -12.30 1.79
N PRO A 75 13.10 -12.40 2.87
CA PRO A 75 13.01 -11.46 3.97
C PRO A 75 13.34 -10.03 3.52
N ASN A 76 12.55 -9.06 4.00
CA ASN A 76 12.77 -7.63 3.72
C ASN A 76 12.78 -7.27 2.21
N PHE A 77 12.10 -8.05 1.37
CA PHE A 77 11.92 -7.72 -0.03
C PHE A 77 10.96 -6.52 -0.19
N GLU A 78 11.33 -5.55 -1.01
CA GLU A 78 10.53 -4.34 -1.23
C GLU A 78 9.38 -4.62 -2.19
N CYS A 79 8.14 -4.38 -1.74
CA CYS A 79 6.94 -4.73 -2.49
C CYS A 79 6.47 -3.62 -3.44
N ASP A 80 6.77 -2.35 -3.15
CA ASP A 80 6.30 -1.20 -3.93
C ASP A 80 7.44 -0.34 -4.53
N PRO A 81 8.48 -0.92 -5.15
CA PRO A 81 9.49 -0.12 -5.83
C PRO A 81 8.88 0.62 -7.03
N LEU A 82 9.39 1.81 -7.33
CA LEU A 82 8.88 2.64 -8.44
C LEU A 82 9.80 2.57 -9.66
N THR A 83 9.23 2.32 -10.84
CA THR A 83 10.03 2.38 -12.08
C THR A 83 10.55 3.79 -12.36
N ARG A 84 11.76 3.88 -12.90
CA ARG A 84 12.38 5.18 -13.22
C ARG A 84 11.57 5.99 -14.23
N ARG A 85 10.98 5.34 -15.24
CA ARG A 85 10.33 6.03 -16.36
C ARG A 85 8.93 6.52 -15.98
N GLU A 86 8.03 5.59 -15.65
CA GLU A 86 6.60 5.86 -15.43
C GLU A 86 6.23 6.04 -13.95
N GLY A 87 7.10 5.62 -13.02
CA GLY A 87 6.78 5.58 -11.60
C GLY A 87 5.75 4.50 -11.27
N ASP A 88 5.64 3.48 -12.10
CA ASP A 88 4.75 2.34 -11.87
C ASP A 88 5.29 1.47 -10.73
N THR A 89 4.41 0.99 -9.85
CA THR A 89 4.69 -0.12 -8.93
C THR A 89 4.65 -1.46 -9.66
N PRO A 90 5.15 -2.57 -9.07
CA PRO A 90 5.00 -3.90 -9.67
C PRO A 90 3.53 -4.25 -9.93
N LEU A 91 2.62 -3.81 -9.06
CA LEU A 91 1.18 -4.01 -9.23
C LEU A 91 0.61 -3.34 -10.49
N HIS A 92 1.10 -2.14 -10.84
CA HIS A 92 0.74 -1.51 -12.13
C HIS A 92 1.21 -2.37 -13.31
N SER A 93 2.42 -2.94 -13.21
CA SER A 93 3.02 -3.75 -14.26
C SER A 93 2.24 -5.06 -14.47
N ALA A 94 1.83 -5.73 -13.40
CA ALA A 94 1.00 -6.93 -13.46
C ALA A 94 -0.36 -6.64 -14.13
N ILE A 95 -1.01 -5.52 -13.79
CA ILE A 95 -2.30 -5.15 -14.41
C ILE A 95 -2.14 -4.87 -15.91
N ARG A 96 -1.06 -4.19 -16.31
CA ARG A 96 -0.77 -3.96 -17.74
C ARG A 96 -0.55 -5.27 -18.48
N TRP A 97 0.14 -6.22 -17.87
CA TRP A 97 0.32 -7.56 -18.43
C TRP A 97 -1.04 -8.26 -18.63
N ILE A 98 -1.88 -8.34 -17.58
CA ILE A 98 -3.22 -8.97 -17.66
C ILE A 98 -4.09 -8.32 -18.74
N ASN A 99 -4.03 -7.00 -18.88
CA ASN A 99 -4.79 -6.27 -19.90
C ASN A 99 -4.30 -6.58 -21.34
N SER A 100 -3.04 -7.00 -21.50
CA SER A 100 -2.49 -7.40 -22.80
C SER A 100 -2.76 -8.86 -23.15
N GLU A 101 -3.15 -9.66 -22.16
CA GLU A 101 -3.45 -11.08 -22.33
C GLU A 101 -4.91 -11.35 -22.76
N PRO A 102 -5.19 -12.51 -23.39
CA PRO A 102 -6.55 -12.90 -23.73
C PRO A 102 -7.45 -13.03 -22.49
N PRO A 103 -8.78 -12.81 -22.60
CA PRO A 103 -9.71 -12.96 -21.48
C PRO A 103 -9.66 -14.31 -20.76
N ALA A 104 -9.18 -15.37 -21.42
CA ALA A 104 -8.98 -16.69 -20.84
C ALA A 104 -7.93 -16.71 -19.71
N GLN A 105 -6.96 -15.77 -19.72
CA GLN A 105 -5.91 -15.66 -18.71
C GLN A 105 -6.34 -14.83 -17.49
N ARG A 106 -7.51 -14.19 -17.52
CA ARG A 106 -8.00 -13.35 -16.41
C ARG A 106 -8.02 -14.08 -15.07
N PRO A 107 -8.47 -15.35 -14.94
CA PRO A 107 -8.44 -16.04 -13.66
C PRO A 107 -7.02 -16.18 -13.09
N PHE A 108 -6.04 -16.49 -13.95
CA PHE A 108 -4.64 -16.57 -13.55
C PHE A 108 -4.09 -15.19 -13.16
N GLY A 109 -4.36 -14.16 -13.96
CA GLY A 109 -3.98 -12.79 -13.65
C GLY A 109 -4.56 -12.27 -12.34
N ASN A 110 -5.83 -12.60 -12.07
CA ASN A 110 -6.48 -12.24 -10.82
C ASN A 110 -5.81 -12.91 -9.62
N ALA A 111 -5.47 -14.20 -9.73
CA ALA A 111 -4.74 -14.92 -8.67
C ALA A 111 -3.32 -14.37 -8.46
N LEU A 112 -2.63 -13.95 -9.52
CA LEU A 112 -1.34 -13.28 -9.42
C LEU A 112 -1.46 -11.97 -8.62
N VAL A 113 -2.43 -11.13 -8.98
CA VAL A 113 -2.66 -9.85 -8.30
C VAL A 113 -3.10 -10.06 -6.85
N GLU A 114 -3.90 -11.09 -6.57
CA GLU A 114 -4.30 -11.47 -5.22
C GLU A 114 -3.07 -11.79 -4.35
N MET A 115 -2.18 -12.66 -4.83
CA MET A 115 -0.94 -13.00 -4.13
C MET A 115 -0.06 -11.77 -3.88
N MET A 116 0.10 -10.88 -4.88
CA MET A 116 0.87 -9.64 -4.71
C MET A 116 0.26 -8.71 -3.63
N LEU A 117 -1.07 -8.62 -3.57
CA LEU A 117 -1.77 -7.81 -2.57
C LEU A 117 -1.65 -8.42 -1.16
N GLU A 118 -1.78 -9.74 -1.05
CA GLU A 118 -1.63 -10.48 0.21
C GLU A 118 -0.20 -10.36 0.77
N ALA A 119 0.81 -10.33 -0.11
CA ALA A 119 2.20 -10.08 0.25
C ALA A 119 2.47 -8.62 0.68
N GLY A 120 1.50 -7.71 0.54
CA GLY A 120 1.59 -6.33 1.05
C GLY A 120 1.78 -5.26 -0.02
N SER A 121 1.66 -5.58 -1.31
CA SER A 121 1.72 -4.56 -2.39
C SER A 121 0.57 -3.56 -2.28
N SER A 122 0.85 -2.26 -2.38
CA SER A 122 -0.16 -1.23 -2.18
C SER A 122 -1.01 -0.95 -3.43
N PRO A 123 -2.35 -1.12 -3.39
CA PRO A 123 -3.23 -0.74 -4.49
C PRO A 123 -3.47 0.78 -4.59
N ARG A 124 -2.93 1.56 -3.65
CA ARG A 124 -3.16 3.01 -3.54
C ARG A 124 -2.03 3.85 -4.09
N ALA A 125 -0.88 3.23 -4.36
CA ALA A 125 0.28 3.92 -4.94
C ALA A 125 -0.10 4.54 -6.28
N LYS A 126 0.34 5.78 -6.51
CA LYS A 126 0.10 6.50 -7.77
C LYS A 126 1.37 6.54 -8.58
N ASN A 127 1.25 6.25 -9.87
CA ASN A 127 2.35 6.46 -10.79
C ASN A 127 2.56 7.95 -11.12
N LYS A 128 3.54 8.29 -11.96
CA LYS A 128 3.78 9.69 -12.38
C LYS A 128 2.62 10.31 -13.16
N GLY A 129 1.76 9.47 -13.74
CA GLY A 129 0.50 9.90 -14.36
C GLY A 129 -0.61 10.20 -13.35
N GLY A 130 -0.38 9.97 -12.05
CA GLY A 130 -1.37 10.14 -10.99
C GLY A 130 -2.42 9.03 -10.94
N LEU A 131 -2.22 7.94 -11.69
CA LEU A 131 -3.13 6.81 -11.77
C LEU A 131 -2.75 5.75 -10.74
N THR A 132 -3.75 5.11 -10.14
CA THR A 132 -3.58 3.93 -9.29
C THR A 132 -3.70 2.64 -10.09
N PRO A 133 -3.20 1.49 -9.59
CA PRO A 133 -3.33 0.19 -10.24
C PRO A 133 -4.78 -0.13 -10.63
N VAL A 134 -5.74 0.07 -9.72
CA VAL A 134 -7.16 -0.21 -9.96
C VAL A 134 -7.77 0.64 -11.10
N GLN A 135 -7.22 1.83 -11.37
CA GLN A 135 -7.66 2.69 -12.46
C GLN A 135 -7.16 2.22 -13.83
N LEU A 136 -6.10 1.39 -13.86
CA LEU A 136 -5.58 0.79 -15.09
C LEU A 136 -6.29 -0.51 -15.47
N VAL A 137 -7.08 -1.12 -14.59
CA VAL A 137 -7.79 -2.39 -14.86
C VAL A 137 -8.75 -2.23 -16.05
N ASP A 138 -8.71 -3.18 -16.99
CA ASP A 138 -9.68 -3.27 -18.08
C ASP A 138 -11.13 -3.26 -17.53
N PRO A 139 -12.00 -2.32 -17.96
CA PRO A 139 -13.40 -2.27 -17.54
C PRO A 139 -14.18 -3.58 -17.74
N ALA A 140 -13.75 -4.44 -18.69
CA ALA A 140 -14.36 -5.74 -18.92
C ALA A 140 -13.90 -6.83 -17.93
N ASN A 141 -12.85 -6.60 -17.13
CA ASN A 141 -12.40 -7.48 -16.05
C ASN A 141 -12.93 -6.98 -14.69
N GLN A 142 -14.24 -7.11 -14.49
CA GLN A 142 -14.89 -6.68 -13.24
C GLN A 142 -14.35 -7.43 -12.02
N GLY A 143 -14.04 -8.72 -12.17
CA GLY A 143 -13.52 -9.54 -11.07
C GLY A 143 -12.20 -9.02 -10.50
N LEU A 144 -11.26 -8.58 -11.36
CA LEU A 144 -10.00 -8.00 -10.89
C LEU A 144 -10.21 -6.69 -10.13
N ARG A 145 -11.11 -5.84 -10.64
CA ARG A 145 -11.44 -4.57 -10.01
C ARG A 145 -12.05 -4.78 -8.63
N GLU A 146 -13.00 -5.71 -8.52
CA GLU A 146 -13.65 -6.07 -7.25
C GLU A 146 -12.64 -6.66 -6.26
N LEU A 147 -11.71 -7.50 -6.73
CA LEU A 147 -10.65 -8.09 -5.91
C LEU A 147 -9.77 -7.01 -5.27
N ILE A 148 -9.26 -6.07 -6.08
CA ILE A 148 -8.41 -4.98 -5.58
C ILE A 148 -9.19 -4.09 -4.60
N GLN A 149 -10.45 -3.76 -4.92
CA GLN A 149 -11.29 -2.95 -4.04
C GLN A 149 -11.55 -3.65 -2.70
N LYS A 150 -11.86 -4.95 -2.72
CA LYS A 150 -12.06 -5.75 -1.50
C LYS A 150 -10.82 -5.73 -0.63
N HIS A 151 -9.63 -5.88 -1.22
CA HIS A 151 -8.37 -5.84 -0.48
C HIS A 151 -8.10 -4.45 0.11
N GLU A 152 -8.42 -3.38 -0.62
CA GLU A 152 -8.33 -2.00 -0.11
C GLU A 152 -9.26 -1.77 1.09
N TYR A 153 -10.52 -2.21 1.01
CA TYR A 153 -11.45 -2.12 2.14
C TYR A 153 -10.98 -2.93 3.35
N ALA A 154 -10.45 -4.14 3.14
CA ALA A 154 -9.92 -4.97 4.21
C ALA A 154 -8.72 -4.30 4.90
N SER A 155 -7.80 -3.72 4.12
CA SER A 155 -6.63 -3.00 4.64
C SER A 155 -7.02 -1.77 5.47
N LEU A 156 -8.04 -1.02 5.06
CA LEU A 156 -8.56 0.13 5.83
C LEU A 156 -9.17 -0.29 7.16
N ASN A 157 -9.96 -1.36 7.17
CA ASN A 157 -10.65 -1.83 8.37
C ASN A 157 -9.71 -2.55 9.36
N ALA A 158 -8.61 -3.14 8.88
CA ALA A 158 -7.57 -3.70 9.74
C ALA A 158 -6.89 -2.64 10.63
N GLY A 159 -6.90 -1.37 10.22
CA GLY A 159 -6.36 -0.25 10.98
C GLY A 159 -7.29 0.34 12.05
N ASP A 160 -8.55 -0.10 12.12
CA ASP A 160 -9.61 0.45 13.01
C ASP A 160 -10.03 -0.53 14.12
N PHE A 161 -9.11 -1.37 14.59
CA PHE A 161 -9.30 -2.16 15.82
C PHE A 161 -8.67 -1.42 17.01
N ILE A 162 -9.40 -0.46 17.58
CA ILE A 162 -9.14 -0.04 18.96
C ILE A 162 -9.64 -1.18 19.87
N ASN A 163 -8.72 -1.91 20.51
CA ASN A 163 -9.06 -2.81 21.60
C ASN A 163 -9.77 -2.01 22.69
N ALA A 164 -11.08 -2.25 22.88
CA ALA A 164 -11.88 -1.61 23.91
C ALA A 164 -11.51 -2.05 25.35
N ASP A 165 -10.39 -2.77 25.55
CA ASP A 165 -9.98 -3.36 26.82
C ASP A 165 -8.71 -2.72 27.46
N GLU A 166 -8.05 -1.76 26.80
CA GLU A 166 -6.97 -0.99 27.45
C GLU A 166 -7.39 0.47 27.70
N ALA A 167 -8.19 0.65 28.76
CA ALA A 167 -8.31 1.93 29.42
C ALA A 167 -7.13 2.12 30.39
N PRO A 168 -6.18 3.05 30.17
CA PRO A 168 -5.23 3.39 31.20
C PRO A 168 -5.93 4.27 32.24
N LEU A 169 -6.27 3.63 33.36
CA LEU A 169 -6.50 4.32 34.64
C LEU A 169 -5.26 5.18 34.96
N ARG A 170 -5.40 6.50 34.95
CA ARG A 170 -4.54 7.37 35.78
C ARG A 170 -5.40 8.27 36.64
N HIS A 171 -5.49 7.90 37.92
CA HIS A 171 -6.06 8.70 39.00
C HIS A 171 -4.93 9.21 39.91
N GLY A 172 -5.05 10.47 40.32
CA GLY A 172 -4.45 11.04 41.55
C GLY A 172 -3.23 11.93 41.32
N ALA A 173 -3.03 13.07 41.99
CA ALA A 173 -3.76 13.64 43.13
C ALA A 173 -3.22 15.08 43.43
N VAL A 174 -4.16 16.02 43.57
CA VAL A 174 -4.33 17.03 44.64
C VAL A 174 -3.15 17.88 45.17
N MET A 175 -3.26 19.21 45.05
CA MET A 175 -3.14 20.28 46.08
C MET A 175 -3.60 21.60 45.41
N GLY A 176 -4.35 22.57 45.95
CA GLY A 176 -4.81 22.88 47.29
C GLY A 176 -4.82 24.42 47.47
N ALA A 177 -6.02 25.03 47.39
CA ALA A 177 -6.45 26.33 47.98
C ALA A 177 -6.07 27.71 47.37
N GLN A 178 -7.12 28.55 47.32
CA GLN A 178 -7.20 30.03 47.43
C GLN A 178 -7.11 30.94 46.18
N GLN A 179 -8.32 31.30 45.68
CA GLN A 179 -8.86 32.67 45.63
C GLN A 179 -8.07 33.77 44.89
N GLN A 180 -8.45 34.09 43.64
CA GLN A 180 -8.79 35.47 43.21
C GLN A 180 -9.37 35.55 41.79
N GLN A 181 -10.26 36.52 41.61
CA GLN A 181 -11.07 36.88 40.45
C GLN A 181 -10.28 37.30 39.21
N GLN A 182 -10.80 36.93 38.04
CA GLN A 182 -10.79 37.61 36.72
C GLN A 182 -11.42 36.59 35.74
N GLN A 183 -12.70 36.63 35.35
CA GLN A 183 -13.45 37.63 34.56
C GLN A 183 -12.79 37.95 33.22
N GLU A 184 -13.02 37.09 32.23
CA GLU A 184 -13.01 37.45 30.81
C GLU A 184 -14.31 36.92 30.19
N ASP A 185 -15.18 37.88 29.87
CA ASP A 185 -16.40 37.77 29.07
C ASP A 185 -16.02 37.44 27.62
N GLU A 186 -16.39 36.25 27.13
CA GLU A 186 -16.62 36.04 25.70
C GLU A 186 -18.11 35.76 25.49
N SER A 187 -18.75 36.74 24.88
CA SER A 187 -20.18 36.92 24.73
C SER A 187 -20.79 35.99 23.67
N ASP A 188 -21.48 34.95 24.13
CA ASP A 188 -22.34 34.00 23.39
C ASP A 188 -23.63 34.64 22.81
N GLU A 189 -23.52 35.81 22.16
CA GLU A 189 -24.69 36.57 21.68
C GLU A 189 -25.19 36.17 20.27
N ASP A 190 -24.41 35.39 19.52
CA ASP A 190 -24.66 35.03 18.11
C ASP A 190 -24.91 33.53 17.84
N ALA A 191 -25.27 32.74 18.86
CA ALA A 191 -25.66 31.35 18.62
C ALA A 191 -27.02 31.27 17.90
N GLU A 192 -27.02 30.96 16.59
CA GLU A 192 -28.24 30.72 15.80
C GLU A 192 -28.83 29.33 16.11
N PHE A 193 -30.14 29.29 16.38
CA PHE A 193 -30.86 28.08 16.74
C PHE A 193 -31.06 27.15 15.54
N SER A 194 -30.35 26.01 15.52
CA SER A 194 -30.34 25.02 14.41
C SER A 194 -31.43 23.94 14.50
N GLY A 195 -32.38 24.04 15.42
CA GLY A 195 -33.46 23.04 15.58
C GLY A 195 -34.52 23.16 14.50
N SER A 196 -34.90 22.04 13.88
CA SER A 196 -35.98 21.97 12.88
C SER A 196 -37.38 21.82 13.50
N ASP A 197 -37.47 21.63 14.81
CA ASP A 197 -38.72 21.38 15.53
C ASP A 197 -39.23 22.64 16.26
N GLU A 198 -40.54 22.87 16.22
CA GLU A 198 -41.17 24.08 16.76
C GLU A 198 -41.22 24.09 18.29
N GLU A 199 -41.22 22.92 18.93
CA GLU A 199 -41.24 22.78 20.39
C GLU A 199 -39.88 23.14 21.01
N GLU A 200 -38.78 22.74 20.36
CA GLU A 200 -37.41 23.08 20.77
C GLU A 200 -37.11 24.58 20.61
N ARG A 201 -37.68 25.24 19.58
CA ARG A 201 -37.54 26.69 19.37
C ARG A 201 -38.15 27.49 20.52
N ALA A 202 -39.33 27.09 20.97
CA ALA A 202 -40.03 27.75 22.07
C ALA A 202 -39.29 27.61 23.41
N GLU A 203 -38.59 26.50 23.63
CA GLU A 203 -37.77 26.30 24.82
C GLU A 203 -36.46 27.11 24.78
N TRP A 204 -35.83 27.20 23.61
CA TRP A 204 -34.64 28.02 23.38
C TRP A 204 -34.92 29.51 23.61
N GLU A 205 -36.02 30.04 23.07
CA GLU A 205 -36.40 31.45 23.29
C GLU A 205 -36.70 31.75 24.76
N ARG A 206 -37.35 30.82 25.48
CA ARG A 206 -37.58 30.99 26.94
C ARG A 206 -36.27 31.07 27.72
N ARG A 207 -35.31 30.20 27.42
CA ARG A 207 -33.98 30.20 28.08
C ARG A 207 -33.18 31.45 27.72
N ARG A 208 -33.28 31.95 26.47
CA ARG A 208 -32.63 33.20 26.04
C ARG A 208 -33.25 34.42 26.74
N LYS A 209 -34.58 34.47 26.86
CA LYS A 209 -35.29 35.57 27.51
C LYS A 209 -35.05 35.60 29.02
N ALA A 210 -34.94 34.45 29.68
CA ALA A 210 -34.59 34.35 31.10
C ALA A 210 -33.14 34.75 31.42
N ARG A 211 -32.23 34.70 30.43
CA ARG A 211 -30.84 35.19 30.56
C ARG A 211 -30.70 36.69 30.30
N LYS A 212 -31.73 37.33 29.71
CA LYS A 212 -31.70 38.75 29.29
C LYS A 212 -32.57 39.67 30.17
N GLY A 213 -33.12 39.16 31.27
CA GLY A 213 -33.86 39.90 32.29
C GLY A 213 -33.33 39.57 33.68
#